data_AF-A0A0Q9PJG0-F1
#
_entry.id   AF-A0A0Q9PJG0-F1
#
_cell.length_a   1.000
_cell.length_b   1.000
_cell.length_c   1.000
_cell.angle_alpha   90.00
_cell.angle_beta   90.00
_cell.angle_gamma   90.00
#
_symmetry.space_group_name_H-M   'P 1'
#
loop_
_entity.id
_entity.type
_entity.pdbx_description
1 polymer ?
#
loop_
_entity_poly.entity_id
_entity_poly.type
_entity_poly.pdbx_seq_one_letter_code
_entity_poly.pdbx_strand_id
1 'polypeptide(L)'
;MAWRRWWRGVLARAIWLALLALLPWWLGLPLLLALAAVVALLQHRLAVAHAALIRRALRWGLPGVLFALQQALGGDVFAWGAALLGALAGYTLLAGLEAWLDRALRRAPAAAPSAEWPELAMAPIGPAAEIIELQPPAWRDVTDELVDPLDGRVVYRDGAYFFEAGERIDGVGTSAAFSPGGRWFAARLHHDRGVLLWDRQRERQHRLRGWQLGGWYREQPWLLRRDDDMPLALPAVLGEDDVEET
;
A
#
# COMPACT_ATOMS: atom_id res chain seq x y z
N MET A 1 -11.10 -15.51 -11.62
CA MET A 1 -10.25 -15.74 -10.42
C MET A 1 -10.93 -15.39 -9.07
N ALA A 2 -12.00 -14.58 -9.04
CA ALA A 2 -12.69 -14.20 -7.80
C ALA A 2 -13.37 -15.37 -7.05
N TRP A 3 -13.91 -16.36 -7.77
CA TRP A 3 -14.61 -17.52 -7.18
C TRP A 3 -13.72 -18.38 -6.26
N ARG A 4 -12.48 -18.65 -6.68
CA ARG A 4 -11.49 -19.40 -5.89
C ARG A 4 -11.09 -18.69 -4.60
N ARG A 5 -11.10 -17.35 -4.60
CA ARG A 5 -10.74 -16.53 -3.43
C ARG A 5 -11.88 -16.47 -2.40
N TRP A 6 -13.13 -16.42 -2.88
CA TRP A 6 -14.31 -16.53 -2.03
C TRP A 6 -14.40 -17.90 -1.34
N TRP A 7 -14.19 -18.99 -2.09
CA TRP A 7 -14.19 -20.36 -1.55
C TRP A 7 -13.13 -20.59 -0.47
N ARG A 8 -11.91 -20.07 -0.65
CA ARG A 8 -10.86 -20.14 0.41
C ARG A 8 -11.29 -19.42 1.68
N GLY A 9 -12.00 -18.30 1.55
CA GLY A 9 -12.52 -17.55 2.69
C GLY A 9 -13.62 -18.30 3.45
N VAL A 10 -14.47 -19.03 2.73
CA VAL A 10 -15.52 -19.88 3.32
C VAL A 10 -14.90 -21.13 3.95
N LEU A 11 -13.96 -21.80 3.28
CA LEU A 11 -13.24 -22.97 3.82
C LEU A 11 -12.49 -22.63 5.11
N ALA A 12 -11.78 -21.50 5.14
CA ALA A 12 -11.06 -21.08 6.34
C ALA A 12 -11.99 -20.86 7.54
N ARG A 13 -13.20 -20.32 7.31
CA ARG A 13 -14.22 -20.17 8.36
C ARG A 13 -14.76 -21.51 8.83
N ALA A 14 -15.04 -22.42 7.90
CA ALA A 14 -15.55 -23.77 8.20
C ALA A 14 -14.52 -24.60 8.99
N ILE A 15 -13.24 -24.56 8.57
CA ILE A 15 -12.14 -25.22 9.28
C ILE A 15 -11.97 -24.65 10.68
N TRP A 16 -12.03 -23.31 10.83
CA TRP A 16 -11.92 -22.66 12.13
C TRP A 16 -13.06 -23.04 13.08
N LEU A 17 -14.29 -23.06 12.59
CA LEU A 17 -15.47 -23.50 13.34
C LEU A 17 -15.35 -24.97 13.78
N ALA A 18 -14.93 -25.85 12.86
CA ALA A 18 -14.73 -27.26 13.15
C ALA A 18 -13.64 -27.49 14.20
N LEU A 19 -12.53 -26.74 14.12
CA LEU A 19 -11.41 -26.87 15.05
C LEU A 19 -11.80 -26.44 16.47
N LEU A 20 -12.59 -25.37 16.62
CA LEU A 20 -13.13 -24.96 17.92
C LEU A 20 -14.23 -25.88 18.44
N ALA A 21 -15.04 -26.46 17.54
CA ALA A 21 -16.06 -27.44 17.88
C ALA A 21 -15.48 -28.78 18.38
N LEU A 22 -14.32 -29.17 17.86
CA LEU A 22 -13.58 -30.37 18.28
C LEU A 22 -12.69 -30.13 19.51
N LEU A 23 -12.37 -28.88 19.84
CA LEU A 23 -11.56 -28.55 21.00
C LEU A 23 -12.36 -28.79 22.29
N PRO A 24 -11.74 -29.29 23.37
CA PRO A 24 -12.39 -29.36 24.67
C PRO A 24 -12.90 -27.96 25.05
N TRP A 25 -14.18 -27.86 25.44
CA TRP A 25 -14.87 -26.58 25.62
C TRP A 25 -14.17 -25.64 26.62
N TRP A 26 -13.44 -26.20 27.60
CA TRP A 26 -12.62 -25.48 28.57
C TRP A 26 -11.41 -24.74 27.94
N LEU A 27 -10.96 -25.14 26.75
CA LEU A 27 -9.81 -24.56 26.03
C LEU A 27 -10.20 -23.52 24.97
N GLY A 28 -11.41 -23.62 24.42
CA GLY A 28 -11.89 -22.67 23.39
C GLY A 28 -12.10 -21.26 23.95
N LEU A 29 -12.67 -21.17 25.14
CA LEU A 29 -12.95 -19.90 25.82
C LEU A 29 -11.68 -19.12 26.23
N PRO A 30 -10.68 -19.71 26.91
CA PRO A 30 -9.43 -19.01 27.22
C PRO A 30 -8.64 -18.63 25.97
N LEU A 31 -8.72 -19.42 24.89
CA LEU A 31 -8.08 -19.08 23.62
C LEU A 31 -8.69 -17.81 23.00
N LEU A 32 -10.03 -17.67 23.02
CA LEU A 32 -10.71 -16.46 22.56
C LEU A 32 -10.39 -15.25 23.43
N LEU A 33 -10.29 -15.44 24.75
CA LEU A 33 -9.89 -14.39 25.69
C LEU A 33 -8.44 -13.95 25.47
N ALA A 34 -7.51 -14.87 25.23
CA ALA A 34 -6.13 -14.57 24.89
C ALA A 34 -6.04 -13.77 23.57
N LEU A 35 -6.82 -14.18 22.55
CA LEU A 35 -6.91 -13.44 21.29
C LEU A 35 -7.43 -12.01 21.50
N ALA A 36 -8.47 -11.84 22.32
CA ALA A 36 -9.04 -10.53 22.64
C ALA A 36 -8.03 -9.65 23.40
N ALA A 37 -7.31 -10.22 24.37
CA ALA A 37 -6.27 -9.53 25.12
C ALA A 37 -5.10 -9.09 24.22
N VAL A 38 -4.68 -9.95 23.29
CA VAL A 38 -3.65 -9.62 22.29
C VAL A 38 -4.08 -8.45 21.41
N VAL A 39 -5.33 -8.42 20.95
CA VAL A 39 -5.85 -7.26 20.18
C VAL A 39 -5.88 -6.01 21.04
N ALA A 40 -6.39 -6.08 22.27
CA ALA A 40 -6.51 -4.93 23.15
C ALA A 40 -5.13 -4.33 23.52
N LEU A 41 -4.14 -5.17 23.79
CA LEU A 41 -2.80 -4.75 24.23
C LEU A 41 -1.91 -4.32 23.06
N LEU A 42 -2.01 -4.96 21.90
CA LEU A 42 -1.12 -4.74 20.77
C LEU A 42 -1.77 -3.98 19.60
N GLN A 43 -2.94 -3.36 19.80
CA GLN A 43 -3.67 -2.63 18.74
C GLN A 43 -2.82 -1.56 18.02
N HIS A 44 -1.90 -0.89 18.72
CA HIS A 44 -1.02 0.14 18.16
C HIS A 44 0.17 -0.44 17.37
N ARG A 45 0.46 -1.74 17.53
CA ARG A 45 1.58 -2.43 16.88
C ARG A 45 1.15 -3.45 15.84
N LEU A 46 -0.14 -3.73 15.74
CA LEU A 46 -0.71 -4.66 14.78
C LEU A 46 -1.10 -3.92 13.51
N ALA A 47 -0.51 -4.31 12.38
CA ALA A 47 -0.91 -3.81 11.07
C ALA A 47 -2.42 -4.03 10.84
N VAL A 48 -3.08 -3.06 10.20
CA VAL A 48 -4.55 -2.99 10.02
C VAL A 48 -5.15 -4.30 9.50
N ALA A 49 -4.45 -4.98 8.58
CA ALA A 49 -4.86 -6.27 8.03
C ALA A 49 -4.93 -7.41 9.08
N HIS A 50 -4.00 -7.44 10.05
CA HIS A 50 -3.97 -8.45 11.10
C HIS A 50 -5.06 -8.21 12.15
N ALA A 51 -5.30 -6.95 12.52
CA ALA A 51 -6.39 -6.58 13.42
C ALA A 51 -7.76 -6.99 12.84
N ALA A 52 -7.97 -6.79 11.52
CA ALA A 52 -9.19 -7.19 10.84
C ALA A 52 -9.38 -8.73 10.82
N LEU A 53 -8.30 -9.49 10.62
CA LEU A 53 -8.34 -10.96 10.65
C LEU A 53 -8.67 -11.50 12.04
N ILE A 54 -8.09 -10.92 13.10
CA ILE A 54 -8.32 -11.36 14.48
C ILE A 54 -9.75 -11.03 14.94
N ARG A 55 -10.27 -9.85 14.59
CA ARG A 55 -11.70 -9.50 14.82
C ARG A 55 -12.64 -10.49 14.12
N ARG A 56 -12.28 -10.91 12.91
CA ARG A 56 -13.06 -11.91 12.17
C ARG A 56 -12.97 -13.30 12.82
N ALA A 57 -11.81 -13.67 13.35
CA ALA A 57 -11.63 -14.93 14.08
C ALA A 57 -12.44 -14.96 15.40
N LEU A 58 -12.54 -13.83 16.11
CA LEU A 58 -13.34 -13.69 17.32
C LEU A 58 -14.85 -13.81 17.03
N ARG A 59 -15.32 -13.10 16.00
CA ARG A 59 -16.75 -13.10 15.59
C ARG A 59 -17.24 -14.48 15.15
N TRP A 60 -16.39 -15.27 14.51
CA TRP A 60 -16.72 -16.63 14.07
C TRP A 60 -16.23 -17.73 15.02
N GLY A 61 -15.47 -17.40 16.06
CA GLY A 61 -15.04 -18.35 17.08
C GLY A 61 -16.12 -18.60 18.15
N LEU A 62 -16.92 -17.58 18.46
CA LEU A 62 -18.02 -17.65 19.42
C LEU A 62 -19.04 -18.77 19.10
N PRO A 63 -19.53 -18.90 17.83
CA PRO A 63 -20.44 -19.98 17.46
C PRO A 63 -19.82 -21.37 17.61
N GLY A 64 -18.51 -21.52 17.34
CA GLY A 64 -17.79 -22.79 17.49
C GLY A 64 -17.71 -23.25 18.95
N VAL A 65 -17.45 -22.31 19.87
CA VAL A 65 -17.42 -22.61 21.32
C VAL A 65 -18.81 -22.92 21.87
N LEU A 66 -19.86 -22.22 21.40
CA LEU A 66 -21.24 -22.53 21.79
C LEU A 66 -21.67 -23.92 21.31
N PHE A 67 -21.22 -24.34 20.13
CA PHE A 67 -21.46 -25.68 19.61
C PHE A 67 -20.69 -26.75 20.40
N ALA A 68 -19.41 -26.53 20.74
CA ALA A 68 -18.64 -27.43 21.60
C ALA A 68 -19.27 -27.57 23.00
N LEU A 69 -19.78 -26.47 23.56
CA LEU A 69 -20.48 -26.44 24.83
C LEU A 69 -21.80 -27.24 24.76
N GLN A 70 -22.57 -27.09 23.68
CA GLN A 70 -23.79 -27.86 23.42
C GLN A 70 -23.52 -29.36 23.26
N GLN A 71 -22.39 -29.74 22.66
CA GLN A 71 -21.98 -31.15 22.57
C GLN A 71 -21.55 -31.72 23.93
N ALA A 72 -20.87 -30.92 24.76
CA ALA A 72 -20.36 -31.37 26.06
C ALA A 72 -21.43 -31.48 27.15
N LEU A 73 -22.50 -30.67 27.09
CA LEU A 73 -23.57 -30.66 28.10
C LEU A 73 -24.69 -31.67 27.84
N GLY A 74 -24.72 -32.32 26.67
CA GLY A 74 -25.80 -33.24 26.28
C GLY A 74 -27.12 -32.50 26.02
N GLY A 75 -28.00 -33.04 25.19
CA GLY A 75 -29.21 -32.36 24.68
C GLY A 75 -30.34 -32.12 25.69
N ASP A 76 -30.03 -31.71 26.92
CA ASP A 76 -30.99 -31.43 27.99
C ASP A 76 -31.43 -29.95 28.02
N VAL A 77 -32.56 -29.64 28.64
CA VAL A 77 -33.12 -28.26 28.76
C VAL A 77 -32.12 -27.32 29.42
N PHE A 78 -31.32 -27.84 30.35
CA PHE A 78 -30.25 -27.09 31.01
C PHE A 78 -29.11 -26.70 30.06
N ALA A 79 -28.80 -27.54 29.07
CA ALA A 79 -27.79 -27.25 28.04
C ALA A 79 -28.24 -26.13 27.10
N TRP A 80 -29.54 -26.08 26.78
CA TRP A 80 -30.14 -24.96 26.05
C TRP A 80 -30.07 -23.65 26.84
N GLY A 81 -30.34 -23.69 28.15
CA GLY A 81 -30.20 -22.53 29.04
C GLY A 81 -28.76 -22.02 29.13
N ALA A 82 -27.80 -22.94 29.29
CA ALA A 82 -26.37 -22.62 29.31
C ALA A 82 -25.88 -22.06 27.96
N ALA A 83 -26.34 -22.60 26.83
CA ALA A 83 -26.02 -22.10 25.50
C ALA A 83 -26.60 -20.69 25.27
N LEU A 84 -27.83 -20.43 25.72
CA LEU A 84 -28.47 -19.11 25.60
C LEU A 84 -27.75 -18.06 26.47
N LEU A 85 -27.40 -18.42 27.71
CA LEU A 85 -26.62 -17.56 28.61
C LEU A 85 -25.21 -17.31 28.07
N GLY A 86 -24.56 -18.33 27.51
CA GLY A 86 -23.26 -18.21 26.87
C GLY A 86 -23.31 -17.32 25.63
N ALA A 87 -24.36 -17.45 24.80
CA ALA A 87 -24.56 -16.60 23.63
C ALA A 87 -24.82 -15.14 24.04
N LEU A 88 -25.62 -14.92 25.09
CA LEU A 88 -25.89 -13.59 25.60
C LEU A 88 -24.64 -12.95 26.20
N ALA A 89 -23.90 -13.67 27.05
CA ALA A 89 -22.66 -13.20 27.66
C ALA A 89 -21.56 -12.95 26.62
N GLY A 90 -21.45 -13.84 25.61
CA GLY A 90 -20.51 -13.67 24.51
C GLY A 90 -20.86 -12.49 23.61
N TYR A 91 -22.15 -12.29 23.34
CA TYR A 91 -22.63 -11.14 22.56
C TYR A 91 -22.45 -9.83 23.31
N THR A 92 -22.74 -9.77 24.61
CA THR A 92 -22.55 -8.55 25.42
C THR A 92 -21.06 -8.22 25.60
N LEU A 93 -20.20 -9.24 25.74
CA LEU A 93 -18.75 -9.03 25.78
C LEU A 93 -18.22 -8.52 24.44
N LEU A 94 -18.68 -9.08 23.32
CA LEU A 94 -18.30 -8.63 21.97
C LEU A 94 -18.76 -7.19 21.73
N ALA A 95 -20.03 -6.89 22.03
CA ALA A 95 -20.59 -5.55 21.89
C ALA A 95 -19.89 -4.54 22.82
N GLY A 96 -19.54 -4.95 24.04
CA GLY A 96 -18.76 -4.14 24.97
C GLY A 96 -17.34 -3.86 24.46
N LEU A 97 -16.69 -4.86 23.88
CA LEU A 97 -15.36 -4.73 23.27
C LEU A 97 -15.40 -3.80 22.05
N GLU A 98 -16.40 -3.95 21.18
CA GLU A 98 -16.61 -3.06 20.02
C GLU A 98 -16.88 -1.62 20.48
N ALA A 99 -17.77 -1.42 21.45
CA ALA A 99 -18.06 -0.11 22.01
C ALA A 99 -16.85 0.53 22.70
N TRP A 100 -15.99 -0.26 23.36
CA TRP A 100 -14.77 0.23 23.99
C TRP A 100 -13.68 0.56 22.97
N LEU A 101 -13.50 -0.26 21.93
CA LEU A 101 -12.59 0.00 20.81
C LEU A 101 -13.00 1.26 20.04
N ASP A 102 -14.28 1.43 19.75
CA ASP A 102 -14.78 2.65 19.11
C ASP A 102 -14.63 3.89 20.02
N ARG A 103 -14.69 3.70 21.35
CA ARG A 103 -14.38 4.78 22.30
C ARG A 103 -12.90 5.10 22.36
N ALA A 104 -12.02 4.12 22.20
CA ALA A 104 -10.57 4.31 22.18
C ALA A 104 -10.13 5.01 20.88
N LEU A 105 -10.72 4.65 19.74
CA LEU A 105 -10.56 5.37 18.46
C LEU A 105 -11.09 6.80 18.55
N ARG A 106 -12.24 7.01 19.21
CA ARG A 106 -12.78 8.36 19.49
C ARG A 106 -12.02 9.13 20.57
N ARG A 107 -11.10 8.47 21.30
CA ARG A 107 -10.17 9.07 22.26
C ARG A 107 -8.79 9.37 21.63
N ALA A 108 -8.71 9.45 20.31
CA ALA A 108 -7.75 10.34 19.66
C ALA A 108 -7.97 11.78 20.22
N PRO A 109 -6.92 12.62 20.31
CA PRO A 109 -6.99 13.91 20.99
C PRO A 109 -8.24 14.65 20.55
N ALA A 110 -8.98 15.18 21.52
CA ALA A 110 -10.20 15.95 21.27
C ALA A 110 -9.91 16.93 20.13
N ALA A 111 -10.67 16.81 19.05
CA ALA A 111 -10.65 17.81 18.00
C ALA A 111 -10.75 19.17 18.66
N ALA A 112 -9.89 20.10 18.24
CA ALA A 112 -9.95 21.49 18.66
C ALA A 112 -11.40 21.99 18.55
N PRO A 113 -11.83 22.91 19.44
CA PRO A 113 -13.20 23.43 19.45
C PRO A 113 -13.64 23.75 18.02
N SER A 114 -14.82 23.26 17.64
CA SER A 114 -15.33 23.37 16.28
C SER A 114 -15.34 24.84 15.87
N ALA A 115 -14.41 25.19 14.97
CA ALA A 115 -14.33 26.49 14.35
C ALA A 115 -15.68 26.83 13.72
N GLU A 116 -16.21 28.01 14.02
CA GLU A 116 -17.49 28.45 13.47
C GLU A 116 -17.34 28.63 11.94
N TRP A 117 -18.41 28.43 11.17
CA TRP A 117 -18.40 28.47 9.68
C TRP A 117 -17.54 29.58 9.02
N PRO A 118 -17.43 30.81 9.57
CA PRO A 118 -16.53 31.84 9.02
C PRO A 118 -15.04 31.46 9.06
N GLU A 119 -14.61 30.72 10.08
CA GLU A 119 -13.22 30.28 10.25
C GLU A 119 -12.87 29.12 9.31
N LEU A 120 -13.84 28.24 9.02
CA LEU A 120 -13.68 27.16 8.05
C LEU A 120 -13.51 27.67 6.61
N ALA A 121 -14.14 28.80 6.26
CA ALA A 121 -14.00 29.42 4.94
C ALA A 121 -12.60 30.04 4.72
N MET A 122 -11.91 30.41 5.80
CA MET A 122 -10.57 31.00 5.78
C MET A 122 -9.46 29.98 6.03
N ALA A 123 -9.79 28.75 6.43
CA ALA A 123 -8.83 27.68 6.59
C ALA A 123 -8.37 27.19 5.20
N PRO A 124 -7.05 27.06 4.95
CA PRO A 124 -6.57 26.50 3.71
C PRO A 124 -7.13 25.08 3.51
N ILE A 125 -7.75 24.85 2.35
CA ILE A 125 -8.35 23.56 2.01
C ILE A 125 -7.21 22.59 1.65
N GLY A 126 -6.85 21.74 2.61
CA GLY A 126 -5.86 20.68 2.40
C GLY A 126 -4.41 21.10 2.67
N PRO A 127 -3.45 20.16 2.56
CA PRO A 127 -2.03 20.48 2.64
C PRO A 127 -1.70 21.57 1.60
N ALA A 128 -0.72 22.42 1.90
CA ALA A 128 -0.30 23.49 0.99
C ALA A 128 -0.13 22.92 -0.43
N ALA A 129 -1.01 23.31 -1.34
CA ALA A 129 -0.99 22.81 -2.71
C ALA A 129 0.23 23.42 -3.40
N GLU A 130 1.29 22.64 -3.51
CA GLU A 130 2.44 23.00 -4.32
C GLU A 130 2.09 22.77 -5.79
N ILE A 131 2.20 23.83 -6.59
CA ILE A 131 2.07 23.72 -8.04
C ILE A 131 3.34 23.08 -8.57
N ILE A 132 3.21 21.92 -9.20
CA ILE A 132 4.31 21.20 -9.83
C ILE A 132 4.44 21.69 -11.27
N GLU A 133 5.39 22.59 -11.51
CA GLU A 133 5.74 23.04 -12.86
C GLU A 133 6.84 22.16 -13.43
N LEU A 134 6.51 21.37 -14.45
CA LEU A 134 7.47 20.50 -15.11
C LEU A 134 8.33 21.31 -16.09
N GLN A 135 9.64 21.25 -15.91
CA GLN A 135 10.58 21.72 -16.91
C GLN A 135 10.64 20.70 -18.07
N PRO A 136 10.36 21.11 -19.31
CA PRO A 136 10.35 20.18 -20.43
C PRO A 136 11.75 19.60 -20.69
N PRO A 137 11.85 18.34 -21.12
CA PRO A 137 13.12 17.73 -21.43
C PRO A 137 13.70 18.33 -22.73
N ALA A 138 14.97 18.74 -22.66
CA ALA A 138 15.70 19.22 -23.84
C ALA A 138 16.18 18.04 -24.69
N TRP A 139 15.26 17.37 -25.38
CA TRP A 139 15.58 16.28 -26.30
C TRP A 139 16.51 16.73 -27.41
N ARG A 140 17.59 15.99 -27.61
CA ARG A 140 18.55 16.18 -28.70
C ARG A 140 18.71 14.88 -29.44
N ASP A 141 18.62 14.93 -30.75
CA ASP A 141 19.04 13.84 -31.62
C ASP A 141 20.57 13.86 -31.72
N VAL A 142 21.19 12.84 -31.14
CA VAL A 142 22.64 12.69 -31.08
C VAL A 142 23.09 11.86 -32.29
N THR A 143 23.68 12.54 -33.27
CA THR A 143 24.26 11.89 -34.47
C THR A 143 25.74 11.53 -34.31
N ASP A 144 26.48 12.27 -33.47
CA ASP A 144 27.89 11.98 -33.15
C ASP A 144 28.13 12.10 -31.64
N GLU A 145 28.10 13.33 -31.12
CA GLU A 145 28.53 13.62 -29.75
C GLU A 145 27.56 14.56 -29.02
N LEU A 146 27.37 14.28 -27.72
CA LEU A 146 26.59 15.08 -26.80
C LEU A 146 27.48 15.45 -25.60
N VAL A 147 27.51 16.74 -25.25
CA VAL A 147 28.21 17.23 -24.06
C VAL A 147 27.47 16.77 -22.81
N ASP A 148 28.20 16.14 -21.88
CA ASP A 148 27.70 15.73 -20.58
C ASP A 148 27.73 16.92 -19.61
N PRO A 149 26.61 17.26 -18.94
CA PRO A 149 26.58 18.32 -17.93
C PRO A 149 27.52 18.11 -16.73
N LEU A 150 27.99 16.88 -16.49
CA LEU A 150 28.95 16.56 -15.43
C LEU A 150 30.42 16.55 -15.93
N ASP A 151 30.71 17.37 -16.95
CA ASP A 151 32.04 17.62 -17.50
C ASP A 151 32.67 16.39 -18.17
N GLY A 152 32.00 15.89 -19.23
CA GLY A 152 32.46 14.78 -20.06
C GLY A 152 31.76 14.72 -21.42
N ARG A 153 31.99 13.63 -22.16
CA ARG A 153 31.39 13.41 -23.49
C ARG A 153 30.58 12.13 -23.55
N VAL A 154 29.50 12.18 -24.32
CA VAL A 154 28.66 11.01 -24.65
C VAL A 154 28.62 10.85 -26.15
N VAL A 155 29.03 9.68 -26.63
CA VAL A 155 29.02 9.34 -28.06
C VAL A 155 27.92 8.33 -28.33
N TYR A 156 27.13 8.55 -29.37
CA TYR A 156 26.14 7.56 -29.82
C TYR A 156 26.69 6.79 -31.02
N ARG A 157 26.77 5.46 -30.93
CA ARG A 157 27.18 4.58 -32.03
C ARG A 157 26.59 3.19 -31.87
N ASP A 158 26.29 2.52 -32.97
CA ASP A 158 25.79 1.14 -32.99
C ASP A 158 24.58 0.86 -32.07
N GLY A 159 23.66 1.82 -31.95
CA GLY A 159 22.46 1.67 -31.10
C GLY A 159 22.72 1.80 -29.59
N ALA A 160 23.83 2.42 -29.21
CA ALA A 160 24.20 2.62 -27.81
C ALA A 160 24.87 3.97 -27.57
N TYR A 161 24.63 4.53 -26.38
CA TYR A 161 25.42 5.64 -25.83
C TYR A 161 26.61 5.11 -25.05
N PHE A 162 27.76 5.73 -25.29
CA PHE A 162 29.01 5.48 -24.60
C PHE A 162 29.40 6.75 -23.85
N PHE A 163 29.41 6.68 -22.53
CA PHE A 163 29.86 7.75 -21.68
C PHE A 163 31.38 7.66 -21.49
N GLU A 164 32.05 8.80 -21.42
CA GLU A 164 33.49 8.87 -21.12
C GLU A 164 33.85 8.21 -19.79
N ALA A 165 32.93 8.25 -18.81
CA ALA A 165 33.05 7.54 -17.54
C ALA A 165 33.03 5.99 -17.67
N GLY A 166 32.81 5.44 -18.86
CA GLY A 166 32.82 4.02 -19.16
C GLY A 166 31.45 3.35 -19.21
N GLU A 167 30.38 4.04 -18.80
CA GLU A 167 29.03 3.48 -18.86
C GLU A 167 28.56 3.33 -20.31
N ARG A 168 27.91 2.20 -20.58
CA ARG A 168 27.29 1.90 -21.89
C ARG A 168 25.80 1.67 -21.73
N ILE A 169 25.01 2.40 -22.50
CA ILE A 169 23.55 2.26 -22.54
C ILE A 169 23.14 1.79 -23.93
N ASP A 170 22.61 0.58 -24.05
CA ASP A 170 22.17 -0.02 -25.31
C ASP A 170 20.63 -0.05 -25.46
N GLY A 171 20.16 -0.43 -26.66
CA GLY A 171 18.74 -0.66 -26.93
C GLY A 171 17.87 0.61 -26.95
N VAL A 172 18.50 1.74 -27.21
CA VAL A 172 17.91 3.08 -27.24
C VAL A 172 18.13 3.73 -28.60
N GLY A 173 17.25 4.67 -28.96
CA GLY A 173 17.42 5.50 -30.15
C GLY A 173 18.43 6.63 -29.93
N THR A 174 18.57 7.48 -30.95
CA THR A 174 19.47 8.65 -30.99
C THR A 174 19.01 9.82 -30.14
N SER A 175 17.76 9.81 -29.68
CA SER A 175 17.18 10.95 -28.96
C SER A 175 17.39 10.81 -27.46
N ALA A 176 18.15 11.74 -26.89
CA ALA A 176 18.49 11.79 -25.47
C ALA A 176 18.32 13.18 -24.86
N ALA A 177 18.15 13.22 -23.54
CA ALA A 177 18.07 14.42 -22.73
C ALA A 177 18.71 14.20 -21.36
N PHE A 178 19.28 15.25 -20.80
CA PHE A 178 19.70 15.27 -19.40
C PHE A 178 18.70 16.03 -18.54
N SER A 179 18.64 15.71 -17.25
CA SER A 179 18.03 16.62 -16.27
C SER A 179 18.87 17.91 -16.17
N PRO A 180 18.28 19.03 -15.71
CA PRO A 180 18.98 20.32 -15.64
C PRO A 180 20.31 20.27 -14.87
N GLY A 181 20.38 19.51 -13.78
CA GLY A 181 21.58 19.27 -12.99
C GLY A 181 22.42 18.07 -13.44
N GLY A 182 22.06 17.39 -14.53
CA GLY A 182 22.83 16.27 -15.10
C GLY A 182 22.73 14.95 -14.34
N ARG A 183 21.99 14.89 -13.22
CA ARG A 183 21.80 13.66 -12.42
C ARG A 183 21.17 12.53 -13.23
N TRP A 184 20.15 12.86 -14.02
CA TRP A 184 19.46 11.88 -14.84
C TRP A 184 19.88 11.99 -16.30
N PHE A 185 20.09 10.84 -16.90
CA PHE A 185 20.12 10.69 -18.35
C PHE A 185 18.85 9.97 -18.81
N ALA A 186 18.21 10.50 -19.84
CA ALA A 186 17.05 9.92 -20.48
C ALA A 186 17.35 9.66 -21.96
N ALA A 187 16.94 8.50 -22.46
CA ALA A 187 16.99 8.17 -23.88
C ALA A 187 15.70 7.50 -24.32
N ARG A 188 15.19 7.84 -25.50
CA ARG A 188 14.02 7.15 -26.08
C ARG A 188 14.40 5.73 -26.46
N LEU A 189 13.53 4.77 -26.17
CA LEU A 189 13.72 3.39 -26.62
C LEU A 189 13.55 3.31 -28.14
N HIS A 190 14.11 2.27 -28.78
CA HIS A 190 13.88 2.04 -30.20
C HIS A 190 12.39 2.00 -30.55
N HIS A 191 12.05 2.60 -31.70
CA HIS A 191 10.67 2.79 -32.19
C HIS A 191 9.80 3.70 -31.32
N ASP A 192 10.39 4.52 -30.44
CA ASP A 192 9.69 5.52 -29.63
C ASP A 192 8.59 4.93 -28.71
N ARG A 193 8.74 3.65 -28.35
CA ARG A 193 7.77 2.91 -27.50
C ARG A 193 8.10 2.94 -26.01
N GLY A 194 8.86 3.93 -25.59
CA GLY A 194 9.12 4.18 -24.18
C GLY A 194 10.39 4.98 -23.95
N VAL A 195 10.78 5.08 -22.67
CA VAL A 195 11.97 5.81 -22.25
C VAL A 195 12.85 4.92 -21.36
N LEU A 196 14.16 5.07 -21.54
CA LEU A 196 15.17 4.63 -20.59
C LEU A 196 15.57 5.81 -19.73
N LEU A 197 15.55 5.63 -18.42
CA LEU A 197 16.05 6.58 -17.44
C LEU A 197 17.24 5.97 -16.70
N TRP A 198 18.32 6.73 -16.53
CA TRP A 198 19.48 6.33 -15.75
C TRP A 198 19.71 7.36 -14.63
N ASP A 199 19.56 6.92 -13.37
CA ASP A 199 19.96 7.67 -12.18
C ASP A 199 21.47 7.50 -12.02
N ARG A 200 22.24 8.52 -12.42
CA ARG A 200 23.71 8.46 -12.39
C ARG A 200 24.26 8.52 -10.98
N GLN A 201 23.51 9.09 -10.04
CA GLN A 201 23.93 9.17 -8.64
C GLN A 201 23.75 7.83 -7.92
N ARG A 202 22.71 7.07 -8.28
CA ARG A 202 22.44 5.74 -7.70
C ARG A 202 22.87 4.59 -8.59
N GLU A 203 23.40 4.88 -9.77
CA GLU A 203 23.79 3.94 -10.82
C GLU A 203 22.67 2.95 -11.17
N ARG A 204 21.43 3.44 -11.27
CA ARG A 204 20.25 2.61 -11.56
C ARG A 204 19.60 2.96 -12.88
N GLN A 205 19.37 1.95 -13.71
CA GLN A 205 18.67 2.10 -14.98
C GLN A 205 17.22 1.59 -14.87
N HIS A 206 16.28 2.36 -15.43
CA HIS A 206 14.87 2.03 -15.52
C HIS A 206 14.44 2.05 -16.98
N ARG A 207 13.99 0.91 -17.51
CA ARG A 207 13.45 0.79 -18.86
C ARG A 207 11.93 0.74 -18.81
N LEU A 208 11.28 1.84 -19.18
CA LEU A 208 9.85 2.03 -19.00
C LEU A 208 9.14 2.01 -20.36
N ARG A 209 8.60 0.85 -20.71
CA ARG A 209 7.81 0.67 -21.95
C ARG A 209 6.44 1.31 -21.81
N GLY A 210 5.99 2.00 -22.86
CA GLY A 210 4.71 2.70 -22.87
C GLY A 210 4.67 3.96 -21.99
N TRP A 211 5.82 4.39 -21.47
CA TRP A 211 5.98 5.65 -20.74
C TRP A 211 6.92 6.58 -21.49
N GLN A 212 6.63 7.86 -21.46
CA GLN A 212 7.44 8.92 -22.03
C GLN A 212 7.82 9.90 -20.93
N LEU A 213 8.96 10.55 -21.06
CA LEU A 213 9.36 11.61 -20.14
C LEU A 213 8.60 12.89 -20.49
N GLY A 214 7.71 13.31 -19.59
CA GLY A 214 6.95 14.55 -19.72
C GLY A 214 7.72 15.77 -19.24
N GLY A 215 8.63 15.58 -18.27
CA GLY A 215 9.51 16.64 -17.81
C GLY A 215 10.23 16.34 -16.52
N TRP A 216 10.90 17.36 -16.02
CA TRP A 216 11.69 17.34 -14.81
C TRP A 216 11.07 18.27 -13.78
N TYR A 217 11.03 17.82 -12.54
CA TYR A 217 10.70 18.69 -11.42
C TYR A 217 11.62 18.36 -10.25
N ARG A 218 12.34 19.38 -9.76
CA ARG A 218 13.39 19.23 -8.73
C ARG A 218 14.36 18.08 -9.01
N GLU A 219 14.90 17.99 -10.23
CA GLU A 219 15.80 16.91 -10.67
C GLU A 219 15.18 15.50 -10.62
N GLN A 220 13.86 15.37 -10.62
CA GLN A 220 13.16 14.09 -10.69
C GLN A 220 12.39 13.94 -12.01
N PRO A 221 12.42 12.74 -12.63
CA PRO A 221 11.66 12.47 -13.84
C PRO A 221 10.16 12.33 -13.53
N TRP A 222 9.36 13.05 -14.31
CA TRP A 222 7.91 12.92 -14.37
C TRP A 222 7.49 12.34 -15.71
N LEU A 223 6.64 11.32 -15.66
CA LEU A 223 6.38 10.40 -16.75
C LEU A 223 4.91 10.46 -17.17
N LEU A 224 4.69 10.40 -18.48
CA LEU A 224 3.39 10.39 -19.12
C LEU A 224 3.20 9.04 -19.80
N ARG A 225 1.98 8.49 -19.75
CA ARG A 225 1.64 7.27 -20.49
C ARG A 225 1.06 7.59 -21.87
N ARG A 226 0.39 8.74 -21.97
CA ARG A 226 -0.13 9.39 -23.19
C ARG A 226 0.00 10.90 -22.99
N ASP A 227 0.04 11.66 -24.07
CA ASP A 227 0.27 13.12 -24.02
C ASP A 227 -0.77 13.88 -23.16
N ASP A 228 -2.01 13.38 -23.08
CA ASP A 228 -3.09 13.98 -22.28
C ASP A 228 -3.23 13.42 -20.86
N ASP A 229 -2.43 12.42 -20.48
CA ASP A 229 -2.52 11.83 -19.14
C ASP A 229 -1.86 12.73 -18.09
N MET A 230 -2.32 12.65 -16.84
CA MET A 230 -1.65 13.33 -15.72
C MET A 230 -0.23 12.76 -15.55
N PRO A 231 0.82 13.60 -15.53
CA PRO A 231 2.18 13.13 -15.30
C PRO A 231 2.33 12.56 -13.89
N LEU A 232 3.11 11.49 -13.78
CA LEU A 232 3.38 10.78 -12.53
C LEU A 232 4.88 10.78 -12.22
N ALA A 233 5.23 10.93 -10.94
CA ALA A 233 6.60 10.77 -10.48
C ALA A 233 7.08 9.32 -10.70
N LEU A 234 8.39 9.13 -10.83
CA LEU A 234 8.98 7.80 -11.04
C LEU A 234 8.58 6.76 -9.95
N PRO A 235 8.60 7.06 -8.64
CA PRO A 235 8.14 6.13 -7.62
C PRO A 235 6.70 5.62 -7.83
N ALA A 236 5.77 6.51 -8.19
CA ALA A 236 4.40 6.14 -8.58
C ALA A 236 4.37 5.16 -9.76
N VAL A 237 5.19 5.41 -10.78
CA VAL A 237 5.29 4.55 -11.97
C VAL A 237 5.89 3.18 -11.63
N LEU A 238 6.82 3.13 -10.68
CA LEU A 238 7.42 1.90 -10.18
C LEU A 238 6.51 1.17 -9.17
N GLY A 239 5.49 1.84 -8.62
CA GLY A 239 4.61 1.31 -7.58
C GLY A 239 5.22 1.36 -6.17
N GLU A 240 6.13 2.29 -5.92
CA GLU A 240 6.88 2.44 -4.66
C GLU A 240 6.23 3.43 -3.67
N ASP A 241 5.26 4.25 -4.11
CA ASP A 241 4.58 5.28 -3.29
C ASP A 241 3.68 4.75 -2.16
N ASP A 242 3.49 3.42 -2.05
CA ASP A 242 2.76 2.80 -0.93
C ASP A 242 3.62 2.70 0.35
N VAL A 243 4.82 3.29 0.38
CA VAL A 243 5.81 3.17 1.46
C VAL A 243 6.29 4.53 1.97
N GLU A 244 5.39 5.45 2.32
CA GLU A 244 5.77 6.64 3.10
C GLU A 244 4.63 7.08 4.04
N GLU A 245 4.59 6.48 5.23
CA GLU A 245 4.10 7.10 6.47
C GLU A 245 4.66 6.27 7.65
N THR A 246 5.83 6.69 8.15
CA THR A 246 6.37 6.28 9.46
C THR A 246 6.61 7.50 10.31
#